data_AF-A0A0G1U5Q0-F1
#
_entry.id   AF-A0A0G1U5Q0-F1
#
_cell.length_a   1.000
_cell.length_b   1.000
_cell.length_c   1.000
_cell.angle_alpha   90.00
_cell.angle_beta   90.00
_cell.angle_gamma   90.00
#
_symmetry.space_group_name_H-M   'P 1'
#
loop_
_entity.id
_entity.type
_entity.pdbx_description
1 polymer ?
#
loop_
_entity_poly.entity_id
_entity_poly.type
_entity_poly.pdbx_seq_one_letter_code
_entity_poly.pdbx_strand_id
1 'polypeptide(L)'
;MGSLHCACFAIHADLSSDMETQYHELTDALIQDGYLKTGEIIEAFEQIDRADFVPEDQREYAYANTPLSIGFNQTISQPLSVAFMLELLEVKPGERVLDIGSGTGWQAAILAQIVGKKTSEGDDGEASRGSVVAVERIPELKTASEASLDRYGFIGQGVVTVVLGDGTKGYKKSAPYDKIIAAASSEGDVPVAWKRQLKIGGRIVAPVGSSIVVIDKISKTKYTKKEHFGFSFSPLTVS
;
A
#
# COMPACT_ATOMS: atom_id res chain seq x y z
N MET A 1 -27.96 -9.30 40.75
CA MET A 1 -26.82 -9.57 39.85
C MET A 1 -27.36 -9.59 38.43
N GLY A 2 -27.03 -8.60 37.60
CA GLY A 2 -27.54 -8.51 36.22
C GLY A 2 -27.78 -7.07 35.81
N SER A 3 -26.71 -6.34 35.47
CA SER A 3 -26.84 -5.04 34.79
C SER A 3 -25.55 -4.57 34.10
N LEU A 4 -24.36 -5.09 34.47
CA LEU A 4 -23.10 -4.65 33.83
C LEU A 4 -22.83 -5.25 32.43
N HIS A 5 -23.53 -6.31 32.00
CA HIS A 5 -23.22 -6.97 30.72
C HIS A 5 -23.89 -6.30 29.49
N CYS A 6 -24.97 -5.54 29.67
CA CYS A 6 -25.71 -4.93 28.56
C CYS A 6 -25.07 -3.61 28.07
N ALA A 7 -24.46 -2.84 28.98
CA ALA A 7 -23.86 -1.55 28.67
C ALA A 7 -22.56 -1.68 27.85
N CYS A 8 -21.68 -2.65 28.16
CA CYS A 8 -20.47 -2.88 27.36
C CYS A 8 -20.80 -3.26 25.91
N PHE A 9 -21.82 -4.10 25.70
CA PHE A 9 -22.18 -4.57 24.36
C PHE A 9 -22.77 -3.44 23.49
N ALA A 10 -23.60 -2.57 24.09
CA ALA A 10 -24.14 -1.40 23.42
C ALA A 10 -23.05 -0.38 23.06
N ILE A 11 -22.12 -0.10 24.00
CA ILE A 11 -21.01 0.84 23.76
C ILE A 11 -20.08 0.33 22.65
N HIS A 12 -19.76 -0.97 22.62
CA HIS A 12 -18.92 -1.55 21.56
C HIS A 12 -19.62 -1.53 20.19
N ALA A 13 -20.93 -1.75 20.14
CA ALA A 13 -21.71 -1.65 18.90
C ALA A 13 -21.75 -0.20 18.36
N ASP A 14 -21.96 0.79 19.24
CA ASP A 14 -21.99 2.22 18.90
C ASP A 14 -20.63 2.70 18.36
N LEU A 15 -19.52 2.33 19.03
CA LEU A 15 -18.16 2.64 18.59
C LEU A 15 -17.82 1.99 17.25
N SER A 16 -18.28 0.75 17.01
CA SER A 16 -18.06 0.08 15.72
C SER A 16 -18.81 0.73 14.57
N SER A 17 -20.06 1.17 14.79
CA SER A 17 -20.84 1.88 13.76
C SER A 17 -20.31 3.28 13.47
N ASP A 18 -19.78 3.97 14.48
CA ASP A 18 -19.16 5.29 14.30
C ASP A 18 -17.86 5.19 13.48
N MET A 19 -17.04 4.17 13.75
CA MET A 19 -15.79 3.93 13.01
C MET A 19 -16.03 3.55 11.55
N GLU A 20 -17.01 2.66 11.29
CA GLU A 20 -17.39 2.30 9.92
C GLU A 20 -17.87 3.54 9.15
N THR A 21 -18.70 4.38 9.78
CA THR A 21 -19.18 5.64 9.20
C THR A 21 -18.01 6.58 8.85
N GLN A 22 -17.06 6.77 9.76
CA GLN A 22 -15.88 7.63 9.53
C GLN A 22 -15.01 7.15 8.35
N TYR A 23 -14.86 5.85 8.16
CA TYR A 23 -14.06 5.34 7.05
C TYR A 23 -14.76 5.52 5.69
N HIS A 24 -16.08 5.33 5.66
CA HIS A 24 -16.89 5.66 4.49
C HIS A 24 -16.81 7.15 4.15
N GLU A 25 -16.94 8.04 5.13
CA GLU A 25 -16.81 9.49 4.93
C GLU A 25 -15.44 9.88 4.37
N LEU A 26 -14.35 9.28 4.88
CA LEU A 26 -13.01 9.48 4.33
C LEU A 26 -12.95 9.07 2.85
N THR A 27 -13.45 7.88 2.54
CA THR A 27 -13.40 7.32 1.18
C THR A 27 -14.23 8.16 0.21
N ASP A 28 -15.44 8.55 0.62
CA ASP A 28 -16.33 9.42 -0.15
C ASP A 28 -15.69 10.79 -0.42
N ALA A 29 -15.02 11.38 0.58
CA ALA A 29 -14.31 12.65 0.40
C ALA A 29 -13.19 12.51 -0.63
N LEU A 30 -12.40 11.43 -0.60
CA LEU A 30 -11.35 11.16 -1.60
C LEU A 30 -11.92 10.98 -3.01
N ILE A 31 -13.12 10.39 -3.13
CA ILE A 31 -13.82 10.25 -4.41
C ILE A 31 -14.32 11.59 -4.92
N GLN A 32 -15.00 12.37 -4.07
CA GLN A 32 -15.58 13.67 -4.42
C GLN A 32 -14.49 14.68 -4.83
N ASP A 33 -13.36 14.68 -4.13
CA ASP A 33 -12.20 15.54 -4.44
C ASP A 33 -11.41 15.05 -5.67
N GLY A 34 -11.73 13.87 -6.20
CA GLY A 34 -11.09 13.30 -7.37
C GLY A 34 -9.65 12.83 -7.11
N TYR A 35 -9.34 12.37 -5.90
CA TYR A 35 -8.09 11.66 -5.61
C TYR A 35 -8.23 10.14 -5.79
N LEU A 36 -9.44 9.62 -5.64
CA LEU A 36 -9.79 8.21 -5.79
C LEU A 36 -10.91 8.08 -6.83
N LYS A 37 -10.70 7.30 -7.89
CA LYS A 37 -11.55 7.33 -9.11
C LYS A 37 -11.79 5.94 -9.69
N THR A 38 -10.76 5.10 -9.66
CA THR A 38 -10.77 3.79 -10.30
C THR A 38 -11.54 2.81 -9.43
N GLY A 39 -12.56 2.16 -10.01
CA GLY A 39 -13.48 1.28 -9.27
C GLY A 39 -12.78 0.17 -8.50
N GLU A 40 -11.74 -0.46 -9.08
CA GLU A 40 -10.98 -1.51 -8.40
C GLU A 40 -10.17 -0.98 -7.20
N ILE A 41 -9.73 0.28 -7.24
CA ILE A 41 -9.00 0.91 -6.12
C ILE A 41 -10.00 1.36 -5.05
N ILE A 42 -11.16 1.90 -5.43
CA ILE A 42 -12.25 2.24 -4.50
C ILE A 42 -12.66 0.99 -3.71
N GLU A 43 -12.96 -0.10 -4.40
CA GLU A 43 -13.33 -1.37 -3.75
C GLU A 43 -12.22 -1.87 -2.81
N ALA A 44 -10.95 -1.68 -3.19
CA ALA A 44 -9.84 -2.08 -2.33
C ALA A 44 -9.70 -1.20 -1.08
N PHE A 45 -10.02 0.10 -1.16
CA PHE A 45 -10.11 0.96 0.03
C PHE A 45 -11.23 0.48 0.95
N GLU A 46 -12.42 0.23 0.42
CA GLU A 46 -13.58 -0.23 1.20
C GLU A 46 -13.34 -1.57 1.91
N GLN A 47 -12.59 -2.48 1.28
CA GLN A 47 -12.33 -3.83 1.83
C GLN A 47 -11.16 -3.90 2.81
N ILE A 48 -10.27 -2.89 2.81
CA ILE A 48 -9.06 -2.87 3.64
C ILE A 48 -9.16 -1.76 4.66
N ASP A 49 -9.54 -2.11 5.89
CA ASP A 49 -9.72 -1.16 6.98
C ASP A 49 -8.37 -0.63 7.46
N ARG A 50 -8.14 0.69 7.29
CA ARG A 50 -6.91 1.36 7.75
C ARG A 50 -6.67 1.20 9.25
N ALA A 51 -7.70 1.06 10.07
CA ALA A 51 -7.58 0.89 11.52
C ALA A 51 -6.87 -0.42 11.93
N ASP A 52 -6.82 -1.42 11.05
CA ASP A 52 -6.08 -2.67 11.30
C ASP A 52 -4.56 -2.54 11.12
N PHE A 53 -4.10 -1.39 10.62
CA PHE A 53 -2.71 -1.12 10.30
C PHE A 53 -2.11 0.00 11.15
N VAL A 54 -2.84 0.48 12.15
CA VAL A 54 -2.35 1.49 13.10
C VAL A 54 -2.22 0.92 14.51
N PRO A 55 -1.29 1.44 15.33
CA PRO A 55 -1.24 1.13 16.76
C PRO A 55 -2.55 1.46 17.49
N GLU A 56 -2.79 0.79 18.61
CA GLU A 56 -4.02 0.93 19.40
C GLU A 56 -4.29 2.38 19.82
N ASP A 57 -3.24 3.11 20.22
CA ASP A 57 -3.30 4.52 20.62
C ASP A 57 -3.53 5.50 19.45
N GLN A 58 -3.54 5.01 18.21
CA GLN A 58 -3.83 5.78 17.00
C GLN A 58 -5.18 5.42 16.37
N ARG A 59 -5.90 4.42 16.90
CA ARG A 59 -7.14 3.92 16.28
C ARG A 59 -8.23 4.98 16.15
N GLU A 60 -8.38 5.86 17.13
CA GLU A 60 -9.37 6.95 17.07
C GLU A 60 -9.11 7.94 15.92
N TYR A 61 -7.89 7.98 15.39
CA TYR A 61 -7.50 8.82 14.27
C TYR A 61 -7.35 8.06 12.96
N ALA A 62 -7.61 6.74 12.93
CA ALA A 62 -7.30 5.86 11.80
C ALA A 62 -7.84 6.39 10.46
N TYR A 63 -8.99 7.08 10.49
CA TYR A 63 -9.69 7.59 9.30
C TYR A 63 -9.47 9.09 9.05
N ALA A 64 -8.64 9.75 9.87
CA ALA A 64 -8.21 11.11 9.56
C ALA A 64 -7.33 11.11 8.30
N ASN A 65 -7.56 12.08 7.41
CA ASN A 65 -6.76 12.27 6.19
C ASN A 65 -5.39 12.91 6.50
N THR A 66 -4.60 12.27 7.36
CA THR A 66 -3.27 12.69 7.82
C THR A 66 -2.37 11.45 7.99
N PRO A 67 -1.04 11.59 7.92
CA PRO A 67 -0.14 10.54 8.39
C PRO A 67 -0.30 10.32 9.91
N LEU A 68 -0.13 9.08 10.36
CA LEU A 68 -0.17 8.72 11.78
C LEU A 68 1.11 7.98 12.17
N SER A 69 1.56 8.14 13.42
CA SER A 69 2.73 7.42 13.92
C SER A 69 2.47 5.92 13.97
N ILE A 70 3.43 5.11 13.52
CA ILE A 70 3.40 3.64 13.67
C ILE A 70 4.57 3.13 14.54
N GLY A 71 5.19 4.03 15.29
CA GLY A 71 6.41 3.75 16.06
C GLY A 71 7.68 3.83 15.19
N PHE A 72 8.85 3.66 15.83
CA PHE A 72 10.17 3.64 15.17
C PHE A 72 10.46 4.86 14.27
N ASN A 73 9.91 6.03 14.63
CA ASN A 73 9.95 7.27 13.85
C ASN A 73 9.37 7.13 12.42
N GLN A 74 8.51 6.14 12.20
CA GLN A 74 7.80 5.94 10.94
C GLN A 74 6.33 6.34 11.07
N THR A 75 5.71 6.57 9.93
CA THR A 75 4.29 6.86 9.83
C THR A 75 3.60 5.93 8.83
N ILE A 76 2.32 5.65 9.06
CA ILE A 76 1.43 5.22 7.99
C ILE A 76 1.09 6.44 7.14
N SER A 77 1.16 6.30 5.81
CA SER A 77 0.94 7.41 4.88
C SER A 77 -0.46 8.00 4.99
N GLN A 78 -0.58 9.28 4.62
CA GLN A 78 -1.86 9.96 4.45
C GLN A 78 -2.72 9.24 3.39
N PRO A 79 -4.03 9.00 3.63
CA PRO A 79 -4.92 8.34 2.68
C PRO A 79 -4.94 8.97 1.29
N LEU A 80 -5.01 10.30 1.22
CA LEU A 80 -4.93 11.04 -0.05
C LEU A 80 -3.67 10.72 -0.84
N SER A 81 -2.51 10.71 -0.16
CA SER A 81 -1.23 10.40 -0.82
C SER A 81 -1.22 8.97 -1.36
N VAL A 82 -1.75 8.01 -0.60
CA VAL A 82 -1.87 6.61 -1.03
C VAL A 82 -2.83 6.47 -2.22
N ALA A 83 -4.02 7.06 -2.15
CA ALA A 83 -5.00 7.05 -3.24
C ALA A 83 -4.39 7.64 -4.53
N PHE A 84 -3.78 8.81 -4.43
CA PHE A 84 -3.15 9.49 -5.55
C PHE A 84 -2.03 8.65 -6.18
N MET A 85 -1.17 8.02 -5.37
CA MET A 85 -0.10 7.18 -5.88
C MET A 85 -0.60 5.90 -6.54
N LEU A 86 -1.65 5.27 -6.01
CA LEU A 86 -2.26 4.08 -6.59
C LEU A 86 -2.95 4.37 -7.93
N GLU A 87 -3.66 5.50 -8.02
CA GLU A 87 -4.23 5.98 -9.30
C GLU A 87 -3.14 6.20 -10.35
N LEU A 88 -2.01 6.79 -9.97
CA LEU A 88 -0.86 6.94 -10.88
C LEU A 88 -0.21 5.60 -11.23
N LEU A 89 -0.25 4.60 -10.34
CA LEU A 89 0.39 3.30 -10.55
C LEU A 89 -0.33 2.48 -11.63
N GLU A 90 -1.65 2.65 -11.76
CA GLU A 90 -2.52 1.89 -12.68
C GLU A 90 -2.30 0.38 -12.55
N VAL A 91 -2.33 -0.12 -11.31
CA VAL A 91 -2.13 -1.55 -10.99
C VAL A 91 -3.34 -2.38 -11.42
N LYS A 92 -3.10 -3.60 -11.88
CA LYS A 92 -4.13 -4.50 -12.42
C LYS A 92 -4.13 -5.88 -11.75
N PRO A 93 -5.27 -6.59 -11.75
CA PRO A 93 -5.33 -8.00 -11.40
C PRO A 93 -4.25 -8.83 -12.14
N GLY A 94 -3.62 -9.77 -11.44
CA GLY A 94 -2.57 -10.64 -12.00
C GLY A 94 -1.16 -10.02 -12.04
N GLU A 95 -1.00 -8.72 -11.80
CA GLU A 95 0.32 -8.08 -11.83
C GLU A 95 1.19 -8.43 -10.62
N ARG A 96 2.51 -8.39 -10.82
CA ARG A 96 3.50 -8.49 -9.75
C ARG A 96 4.00 -7.11 -9.35
N VAL A 97 3.84 -6.76 -8.08
CA VAL A 97 4.16 -5.45 -7.52
C VAL A 97 5.28 -5.55 -6.48
N LEU A 98 6.20 -4.59 -6.50
CA LEU A 98 7.15 -4.36 -5.42
C LEU A 98 6.70 -3.11 -4.64
N ASP A 99 6.43 -3.27 -3.35
CA ASP A 99 6.12 -2.20 -2.42
C ASP A 99 7.35 -1.95 -1.51
N ILE A 100 7.88 -0.73 -1.53
CA ILE A 100 9.10 -0.35 -0.79
C ILE A 100 8.77 0.54 0.41
N GLY A 101 9.26 0.15 1.58
CA GLY A 101 8.98 0.84 2.84
C GLY A 101 7.56 0.55 3.30
N SER A 102 7.20 -0.72 3.40
CA SER A 102 5.80 -1.14 3.59
C SER A 102 5.22 -0.76 4.96
N GLY A 103 6.06 -0.44 5.95
CA GLY A 103 5.61 -0.07 7.29
C GLY A 103 4.78 -1.19 7.90
N THR A 104 3.56 -0.87 8.35
CA THR A 104 2.58 -1.84 8.86
C THR A 104 1.79 -2.56 7.75
N GLY A 105 1.96 -2.22 6.47
CA GLY A 105 1.44 -3.01 5.35
C GLY A 105 0.09 -2.58 4.76
N TRP A 106 -0.47 -1.43 5.11
CA TRP A 106 -1.76 -0.97 4.57
C TRP A 106 -1.75 -0.81 3.05
N GLN A 107 -0.73 -0.15 2.49
CA GLN A 107 -0.56 -0.04 1.04
C GLN A 107 -0.38 -1.41 0.37
N ALA A 108 0.41 -2.30 0.98
CA ALA A 108 0.59 -3.67 0.50
C ALA A 108 -0.73 -4.46 0.50
N ALA A 109 -1.59 -4.27 1.49
CA ALA A 109 -2.91 -4.90 1.57
C ALA A 109 -3.86 -4.41 0.47
N ILE A 110 -3.91 -3.10 0.21
CA ILE A 110 -4.70 -2.52 -0.90
C ILE A 110 -4.21 -3.09 -2.24
N LEU A 111 -2.90 -3.12 -2.46
CA LEU A 111 -2.31 -3.72 -3.66
C LEU A 111 -2.68 -5.20 -3.80
N ALA A 112 -2.58 -5.96 -2.70
CA ALA A 112 -2.91 -7.38 -2.66
C ALA A 112 -4.37 -7.66 -3.01
N GLN A 113 -5.28 -6.81 -2.52
CA GLN A 113 -6.70 -6.88 -2.82
C GLN A 113 -6.97 -6.68 -4.32
N ILE A 114 -6.19 -5.83 -5.00
CA ILE A 114 -6.33 -5.59 -6.45
C ILE A 114 -5.69 -6.73 -7.26
N VAL A 115 -4.39 -7.01 -7.03
CA VAL A 115 -3.64 -7.97 -7.87
C VAL A 115 -4.08 -9.41 -7.65
N GLY A 116 -4.65 -9.69 -6.47
CA GLY A 116 -5.15 -11.00 -6.08
C GLY A 116 -6.49 -11.37 -6.69
N LYS A 117 -7.21 -10.45 -7.34
CA LYS A 117 -8.46 -10.75 -8.04
C LYS A 117 -8.20 -11.75 -9.17
N LYS A 118 -9.10 -12.72 -9.34
CA LYS A 118 -9.01 -13.69 -10.42
C LYS A 118 -9.21 -12.98 -11.76
N THR A 119 -8.29 -13.18 -12.70
CA THR A 119 -8.50 -12.81 -14.10
C THR A 119 -9.22 -13.93 -14.82
N SER A 120 -10.08 -13.58 -15.78
CA SER A 120 -10.61 -14.55 -16.74
C SER A 120 -9.44 -15.14 -17.52
N GLU A 121 -9.22 -16.46 -17.36
CA GLU A 121 -8.40 -17.38 -18.18
C GLU A 121 -7.16 -16.77 -18.87
N GLY A 122 -5.96 -17.10 -18.38
CA GLY A 122 -4.75 -16.98 -19.18
C GLY A 122 -4.74 -17.97 -20.35
N ASP A 123 -4.01 -17.65 -21.43
CA ASP A 123 -3.85 -18.49 -22.63
C ASP A 123 -3.32 -19.92 -22.34
N ASP A 124 -2.82 -20.17 -21.13
CA ASP A 124 -2.27 -21.44 -20.63
C ASP A 124 -3.21 -22.20 -19.68
N GLY A 125 -4.40 -21.67 -19.38
CA GLY A 125 -5.40 -22.31 -18.53
C GLY A 125 -5.05 -22.37 -17.04
N GLU A 126 -3.95 -21.74 -16.61
CA GLU A 126 -3.54 -21.67 -15.21
C GLU A 126 -3.85 -20.27 -14.66
N ALA A 127 -4.72 -20.20 -13.65
CA ALA A 127 -5.05 -18.93 -13.00
C ALA A 127 -3.83 -18.39 -12.23
N SER A 128 -2.94 -17.67 -12.89
CA SER A 128 -1.84 -16.96 -12.24
C SER A 128 -2.40 -15.80 -11.43
N ARG A 129 -2.38 -15.94 -10.11
CA ARG A 129 -2.72 -14.85 -9.18
C ARG A 129 -1.56 -13.85 -9.12
N GLY A 130 -1.88 -12.55 -9.12
CA GLY A 130 -0.89 -11.50 -8.92
C GLY A 130 -0.27 -11.58 -7.51
N SER A 131 0.82 -10.84 -7.30
CA SER A 131 1.55 -10.89 -6.03
C SER A 131 2.20 -9.55 -5.68
N VAL A 132 2.37 -9.31 -4.38
CA VAL A 132 3.05 -8.14 -3.82
C VAL A 132 4.24 -8.61 -3.01
N VAL A 133 5.41 -8.07 -3.30
CA VAL A 133 6.57 -8.16 -2.41
C VAL A 133 6.69 -6.85 -1.66
N ALA A 134 6.53 -6.90 -0.35
CA ALA A 134 6.61 -5.74 0.53
C ALA A 134 7.99 -5.73 1.23
N VAL A 135 8.82 -4.72 1.00
CA VAL A 135 10.15 -4.61 1.62
C VAL A 135 10.09 -3.62 2.77
N GLU A 136 10.47 -4.09 3.96
CA GLU A 136 10.58 -3.28 5.18
C GLU A 136 11.97 -3.47 5.79
N ARG A 137 12.57 -2.42 6.35
CA ARG A 137 13.92 -2.47 6.95
C ARG A 137 13.89 -2.64 8.48
N ILE A 138 12.78 -2.30 9.14
CA ILE A 138 12.61 -2.39 10.59
C ILE A 138 11.94 -3.73 10.93
N PRO A 139 12.62 -4.64 11.66
CA PRO A 139 12.09 -5.97 11.98
C PRO A 139 10.71 -5.95 12.66
N GLU A 140 10.50 -5.02 13.58
CA GLU A 140 9.25 -4.89 14.33
C GLU A 140 8.07 -4.48 13.44
N LEU A 141 8.31 -3.56 12.50
CA LEU A 141 7.30 -3.16 11.51
C LEU A 141 7.02 -4.29 10.52
N LYS A 142 8.04 -5.05 10.10
CA LYS A 142 7.84 -6.25 9.30
C LYS A 142 6.92 -7.24 10.02
N THR A 143 7.17 -7.52 11.31
CA THR A 143 6.34 -8.45 12.09
C THR A 143 4.91 -7.95 12.23
N ALA A 144 4.73 -6.65 12.50
CA ALA A 144 3.40 -6.04 12.53
C ALA A 144 2.69 -6.16 11.17
N SER A 145 3.42 -5.92 10.08
CA SER A 145 2.90 -6.03 8.72
C SER A 145 2.45 -7.44 8.38
N GLU A 146 3.25 -8.46 8.69
CA GLU A 146 2.86 -9.85 8.48
C GLU A 146 1.60 -10.19 9.26
N ALA A 147 1.49 -9.75 10.52
CA ALA A 147 0.33 -9.99 11.35
C ALA A 147 -0.94 -9.30 10.80
N SER A 148 -0.86 -8.03 10.38
CA SER A 148 -2.02 -7.33 9.79
C SER A 148 -2.42 -7.96 8.45
N LEU A 149 -1.46 -8.27 7.57
CA LEU A 149 -1.74 -8.86 6.26
C LEU A 149 -2.31 -10.29 6.33
N ASP A 150 -1.91 -11.07 7.34
CA ASP A 150 -2.42 -12.43 7.54
C ASP A 150 -3.88 -12.44 8.01
N ARG A 151 -4.37 -11.39 8.70
CA ARG A 151 -5.80 -11.24 9.05
C ARG A 151 -6.70 -11.21 7.82
N TYR A 152 -6.21 -10.62 6.74
CA TYR A 152 -6.87 -10.61 5.43
C TYR A 152 -6.56 -11.88 4.59
N GLY A 153 -5.77 -12.80 5.15
CA GLY A 153 -5.35 -14.05 4.51
C GLY A 153 -4.33 -13.87 3.40
N PHE A 154 -3.76 -12.68 3.20
CA PHE A 154 -2.86 -12.41 2.07
C PHE A 154 -1.52 -13.14 2.15
N ILE A 155 -1.02 -13.37 3.38
CA ILE A 155 0.19 -14.17 3.60
C ILE A 155 -0.12 -15.65 3.36
N GLY A 156 -1.13 -16.20 4.02
CA GLY A 156 -1.53 -17.61 3.85
C GLY A 156 -1.92 -17.98 2.41
N GLN A 157 -2.50 -17.06 1.64
CA GLN A 157 -2.82 -17.24 0.22
C GLN A 157 -1.62 -17.03 -0.71
N GLY A 158 -0.46 -16.62 -0.19
CA GLY A 158 0.74 -16.35 -0.99
C GLY A 158 0.66 -15.12 -1.89
N VAL A 159 -0.30 -14.22 -1.63
CA VAL A 159 -0.47 -12.97 -2.41
C VAL A 159 0.56 -11.94 -1.99
N VAL A 160 0.88 -11.88 -0.70
CA VAL A 160 1.89 -10.96 -0.17
C VAL A 160 3.05 -11.73 0.43
N THR A 161 4.26 -11.26 0.17
CA THR A 161 5.47 -11.67 0.89
C THR A 161 6.13 -10.44 1.49
N VAL A 162 6.25 -10.39 2.82
CA VAL A 162 6.98 -9.32 3.51
C VAL A 162 8.43 -9.73 3.69
N VAL A 163 9.36 -8.89 3.26
CA VAL A 163 10.79 -9.14 3.25
C VAL A 163 11.49 -8.11 4.12
N LEU A 164 12.34 -8.60 5.03
CA LEU A 164 13.27 -7.73 5.74
C LEU A 164 14.42 -7.35 4.81
N GLY A 165 14.62 -6.07 4.51
CA GLY A 165 15.71 -5.65 3.64
C GLY A 165 15.80 -4.16 3.33
N ASP A 166 16.89 -3.82 2.65
CA ASP A 166 17.16 -2.48 2.15
C ASP A 166 16.34 -2.21 0.87
N GLY A 167 15.33 -1.35 1.01
CA GLY A 167 14.44 -0.96 -0.09
C GLY A 167 15.17 -0.34 -1.30
N THR A 168 16.34 0.28 -1.10
CA THR A 168 17.10 0.89 -2.22
C THR A 168 17.61 -0.14 -3.22
N LYS A 169 17.80 -1.39 -2.76
CA LYS A 169 18.24 -2.53 -3.57
C LYS A 169 17.08 -3.23 -4.28
N GLY A 170 15.84 -2.86 -3.97
CA GLY A 170 14.63 -3.58 -4.37
C GLY A 170 14.66 -5.04 -3.87
N TYR A 171 14.01 -5.94 -4.60
CA TYR A 171 14.07 -7.37 -4.29
C TYR A 171 14.23 -8.20 -5.56
N LYS A 172 15.49 -8.48 -5.92
CA LYS A 172 15.84 -9.15 -7.19
C LYS A 172 15.26 -10.56 -7.32
N LYS A 173 15.05 -11.27 -6.21
CA LYS A 173 14.62 -12.69 -6.23
C LYS A 173 13.25 -12.90 -6.88
N SER A 174 12.34 -11.93 -6.75
CA SER A 174 11.00 -11.99 -7.37
C SER A 174 10.86 -11.06 -8.59
N ALA A 175 11.93 -10.40 -9.01
CA ALA A 175 11.95 -9.62 -10.23
C ALA A 175 11.80 -10.54 -11.47
N PRO A 176 11.27 -10.04 -12.61
CA PRO A 176 10.89 -8.65 -12.85
C PRO A 176 9.47 -8.31 -12.38
N TYR A 177 9.23 -7.04 -12.05
CA TYR A 177 7.95 -6.51 -11.58
C TYR A 177 7.21 -5.75 -12.69
N ASP A 178 5.89 -5.87 -12.71
CA ASP A 178 5.01 -5.03 -13.54
C ASP A 178 4.98 -3.61 -12.99
N LYS A 179 4.87 -3.49 -11.67
CA LYS A 179 4.76 -2.22 -10.95
C LYS A 179 5.72 -2.16 -9.77
N ILE A 180 6.23 -0.97 -9.49
CA ILE A 180 7.01 -0.70 -8.27
C ILE A 180 6.46 0.57 -7.65
N ILE A 181 6.17 0.54 -6.36
CA ILE A 181 5.73 1.69 -5.58
C ILE A 181 6.56 1.81 -4.31
N ALA A 182 6.71 3.03 -3.79
CA ALA A 182 7.44 3.28 -2.56
C ALA A 182 6.65 4.23 -1.65
N ALA A 183 6.60 3.95 -0.35
CA ALA A 183 6.05 4.85 0.67
C ALA A 183 7.14 5.65 1.39
N ALA A 184 8.38 5.65 0.86
CA ALA A 184 9.52 6.43 1.36
C ALA A 184 10.19 7.21 0.22
N SER A 185 10.60 8.44 0.52
CA SER A 185 11.18 9.38 -0.44
C SER A 185 12.66 9.09 -0.70
N SER A 186 13.02 8.85 -1.96
CA SER A 186 14.42 8.73 -2.36
C SER A 186 15.11 10.10 -2.43
N GLU A 187 16.38 10.16 -2.01
CA GLU A 187 17.21 11.34 -2.24
C GLU A 187 17.65 11.38 -3.72
N GLY A 188 17.26 12.45 -4.44
CA GLY A 188 17.73 12.75 -5.80
C GLY A 188 16.94 12.10 -6.94
N ASP A 189 16.94 10.77 -7.06
CA ASP A 189 16.17 10.04 -8.09
C ASP A 189 15.79 8.64 -7.60
N VAL A 190 14.91 7.94 -8.33
CA VAL A 190 14.58 6.56 -7.99
C VAL A 190 15.80 5.64 -8.17
N PRO A 191 16.05 4.68 -7.25
CA PRO A 191 17.19 3.77 -7.35
C PRO A 191 17.28 3.02 -8.68
N VAL A 192 18.49 2.92 -9.23
CA VAL A 192 18.76 2.19 -10.48
C VAL A 192 18.35 0.72 -10.38
N ALA A 193 18.41 0.14 -9.18
CA ALA A 193 17.97 -1.23 -8.92
C ALA A 193 16.49 -1.43 -9.30
N TRP A 194 15.61 -0.47 -8.99
CA TRP A 194 14.19 -0.53 -9.32
C TRP A 194 13.99 -0.50 -10.84
N LYS A 195 14.65 0.44 -11.55
CA LYS A 195 14.61 0.54 -13.02
C LYS A 195 15.07 -0.76 -13.72
N ARG A 196 16.04 -1.48 -13.13
CA ARG A 196 16.55 -2.77 -13.63
C ARG A 196 15.59 -3.93 -13.36
N GLN A 197 14.88 -3.89 -12.23
CA GLN A 197 13.92 -4.93 -11.82
C GLN A 197 12.52 -4.72 -12.43
N LEU A 198 12.24 -3.57 -13.04
CA LEU A 198 10.98 -3.30 -13.73
C LEU A 198 10.94 -3.96 -15.13
N LYS A 199 9.80 -4.55 -15.49
CA LYS A 199 9.51 -5.04 -16.85
C LYS A 199 9.48 -3.89 -17.86
N ILE A 200 9.75 -4.19 -19.13
CA ILE A 200 9.38 -3.28 -20.22
C ILE A 200 7.85 -3.19 -20.25
N GLY A 201 7.31 -1.98 -20.35
CA GLY A 201 5.89 -1.68 -20.15
C GLY A 201 5.51 -1.45 -18.68
N GLY A 202 6.41 -1.71 -17.73
CA GLY A 202 6.15 -1.50 -16.31
C GLY A 202 6.29 -0.05 -15.87
N ARG A 203 5.75 0.26 -14.69
CA ARG A 203 5.71 1.61 -14.10
C ARG A 203 6.30 1.64 -12.68
N ILE A 204 7.06 2.69 -12.38
CA ILE A 204 7.44 3.08 -11.01
C ILE A 204 6.64 4.32 -10.60
N VAL A 205 6.08 4.32 -9.39
CA VAL A 205 5.54 5.52 -8.73
C VAL A 205 6.22 5.67 -7.37
N ALA A 206 6.93 6.76 -7.14
CA ALA A 206 7.66 6.93 -5.90
C ALA A 206 7.83 8.40 -5.52
N PRO A 207 7.95 8.73 -4.23
CA PRO A 207 8.35 10.05 -3.81
C PRO A 207 9.85 10.26 -4.05
N VAL A 208 10.21 11.44 -4.57
CA VAL A 208 11.60 11.88 -4.76
C VAL A 208 11.66 13.35 -4.35
N GLY A 209 12.34 13.63 -3.24
CA GLY A 209 12.31 14.97 -2.64
C GLY A 209 10.88 15.37 -2.28
N SER A 210 10.39 16.47 -2.88
CA SER A 210 9.06 17.04 -2.65
C SER A 210 8.04 16.76 -3.77
N SER A 211 8.32 15.78 -4.63
CA SER A 211 7.44 15.36 -5.70
C SER A 211 7.19 13.85 -5.67
N ILE A 212 6.07 13.44 -6.26
CA ILE A 212 5.81 12.06 -6.65
C ILE A 212 6.19 11.95 -8.12
N VAL A 213 7.07 11.01 -8.44
CA VAL A 213 7.52 10.75 -9.81
C VAL A 213 6.85 9.52 -10.38
N VAL A 214 6.51 9.58 -11.65
CA VAL A 214 5.99 8.45 -12.44
C VAL A 214 6.97 8.14 -13.55
N ILE A 215 7.45 6.90 -13.61
CA ILE A 215 8.44 6.46 -14.60
C ILE A 215 7.90 5.22 -15.32
N ASP A 216 7.67 5.32 -16.64
CA ASP A 216 7.33 4.18 -17.48
C ASP A 216 8.59 3.68 -18.21
N LYS A 217 8.79 2.36 -18.24
CA LYS A 217 9.89 1.75 -18.99
C LYS A 217 9.44 1.37 -20.39
N ILE A 218 9.84 2.16 -21.37
CA ILE A 218 9.45 1.98 -22.78
C ILE A 218 10.28 0.89 -23.47
N SER A 219 11.55 0.75 -23.09
CA SER A 219 12.44 -0.31 -23.59
C SER A 219 13.53 -0.63 -22.58
N LYS A 220 14.49 -1.49 -22.95
CA LYS A 220 15.64 -1.82 -22.08
C LYS A 220 16.43 -0.58 -21.64
N THR A 221 16.45 0.48 -22.43
CA THR A 221 17.26 1.69 -22.20
C THR A 221 16.46 2.99 -22.19
N LYS A 222 15.17 2.97 -22.56
CA LYS A 222 14.33 4.17 -22.67
C LYS A 222 13.25 4.20 -21.59
N TYR A 223 13.11 5.36 -20.95
CA TYR A 223 12.13 5.64 -19.91
C TYR A 223 11.46 6.99 -20.17
N THR A 224 10.21 7.13 -19.75
CA THR A 224 9.55 8.43 -19.55
C THR A 224 9.59 8.80 -18.07
N LYS A 225 9.52 10.09 -17.75
CA LYS A 225 9.40 10.58 -16.38
C LYS A 225 8.39 11.73 -16.33
N LYS A 226 7.48 11.70 -15.37
CA LYS A 226 6.58 12.79 -15.01
C LYS A 226 6.72 13.07 -13.51
N GLU A 227 6.47 14.30 -13.09
CA GLU A 227 6.57 14.71 -11.68
C GLU A 227 5.31 15.45 -11.24
N HIS A 228 4.87 15.17 -10.02
CA HIS A 228 3.72 15.79 -9.36
C HIS A 228 4.20 16.40 -8.04
N PHE A 229 4.22 17.73 -7.94
CA PHE A 229 4.74 18.45 -6.78
C PHE A 229 3.70 18.58 -5.66
N GLY A 230 4.16 18.87 -4.43
CA GLY A 230 3.30 19.21 -3.30
C GLY A 230 3.15 18.09 -2.26
N PHE A 231 4.04 17.11 -2.25
CA PHE A 231 3.99 15.96 -1.36
C PHE A 231 5.25 15.85 -0.49
N SER A 232 5.11 15.21 0.68
CA SER A 232 6.21 14.97 1.62
C SER A 232 6.09 13.56 2.22
N PHE A 233 7.20 12.84 2.30
CA PHE A 233 7.28 11.47 2.80
C PHE A 233 8.55 11.27 3.63
N SER A 234 8.56 10.25 4.49
CA SER A 234 9.75 9.83 5.24
C SER A 234 10.91 9.42 4.30
N PRO A 235 12.17 9.67 4.67
CA PRO A 235 13.31 9.40 3.80
C PRO A 235 13.58 7.89 3.62
N LEU A 236 13.85 7.48 2.39
CA LEU A 236 14.33 6.14 2.04
C LEU A 236 15.79 6.01 2.49
N THR A 237 15.98 5.30 3.59
CA THR A 237 17.29 5.19 4.25
C THR A 237 18.02 3.91 3.82
N VAL A 238 19.30 4.03 3.48
CA VAL A 238 20.19 2.88 3.20
C VAL A 238 20.50 2.16 4.52
N SER A 239 20.47 0.82 4.50
CA SER A 239 20.89 -0.04 5.63
C SER A 239 21.98 -1.02 5.23
#